data_AF-A0A3C1IIA0-F1
#
_entry.id   AF-A0A3C1IIA0-F1
#
_cell.length_a   1.000
_cell.length_b   1.000
_cell.length_c   1.000
_cell.angle_alpha   90.00
_cell.angle_beta   90.00
_cell.angle_gamma   90.00
#
_symmetry.space_group_name_H-M   'P 1'
#
loop_
_entity.id
_entity.type
_entity.pdbx_description
1 polymer ?
#
loop_
_entity_poly.entity_id
_entity_poly.type
_entity_poly.pdbx_seq_one_letter_code
_entity_poly.pdbx_strand_id
1 'polypeptide(L)'
;MFQTFDTPSDPSQGPMRLAQLRDVLRTEALDGFIVPRADAHQGEYVAARDARLAWLTGFTGSAGFCAALMDCAGVFVDGRYRVQVKQQVDSCFSPVDWPETDLSDWLLAQLPQGGKIGFDPWLHTIAELQKLRDKLGNRIELVAISHNLIDRIWGDQPP
;
A
#
# COMPACT_ATOMS: atom_id res chain seq x y z
N MET A 1 27.78 -17.19 17.45
CA MET A 1 26.35 -16.94 17.19
C MET A 1 26.30 -15.96 16.02
N PHE A 2 26.13 -16.46 14.81
CA PHE A 2 26.04 -15.62 13.62
C PHE A 2 24.66 -14.98 13.62
N GLN A 3 24.59 -13.65 13.69
CA GLN A 3 23.37 -12.94 13.36
C GLN A 3 23.14 -13.16 11.86
N THR A 4 22.15 -13.97 11.52
CA THR A 4 21.60 -13.98 10.16
C THR A 4 20.98 -12.60 9.95
N PHE A 5 21.63 -11.78 9.13
CA PHE A 5 20.98 -10.62 8.53
C PHE A 5 20.04 -11.13 7.43
N ASP A 6 18.97 -11.83 7.83
CA ASP A 6 17.90 -12.14 6.89
C ASP A 6 17.37 -10.80 6.39
N THR A 7 17.61 -10.53 5.11
CA THR A 7 17.15 -9.31 4.49
C THR A 7 15.63 -9.46 4.38
N PRO A 8 14.80 -8.72 5.14
CA PRO A 8 13.34 -8.97 5.17
C PRO A 8 12.64 -8.50 3.88
N SER A 9 13.42 -8.06 2.90
CA SER A 9 12.99 -7.40 1.67
C SER A 9 13.55 -8.19 0.50
N ASP A 10 12.66 -8.81 -0.27
CA ASP A 10 12.96 -9.36 -1.59
C ASP A 10 12.13 -8.60 -2.63
N PRO A 11 12.70 -7.56 -3.27
CA PRO A 11 12.00 -6.76 -4.26
C PRO A 11 11.47 -7.61 -5.43
N SER A 12 12.14 -8.72 -5.77
CA SER A 12 11.81 -9.55 -6.93
C SER A 12 10.43 -10.22 -6.84
N GLN A 13 9.86 -10.33 -5.64
CA GLN A 13 8.51 -10.84 -5.44
C GLN A 13 7.43 -9.80 -5.75
N GLY A 14 7.77 -8.51 -5.73
CA GLY A 14 6.86 -7.38 -5.91
C GLY A 14 6.00 -7.47 -7.18
N PRO A 15 6.59 -7.71 -8.37
CA PRO A 15 5.82 -7.82 -9.61
C PRO A 15 4.76 -8.93 -9.59
N MET A 16 5.09 -10.11 -9.07
CA MET A 16 4.14 -11.22 -8.98
C MET A 16 3.02 -10.93 -7.99
N ARG A 17 3.34 -10.41 -6.80
CA ARG A 17 2.36 -10.06 -5.77
C ARG A 17 1.42 -8.94 -6.23
N LEU A 18 1.96 -7.93 -6.91
CA LEU A 18 1.17 -6.85 -7.49
C LEU A 18 0.22 -7.35 -8.60
N ALA A 19 0.66 -8.30 -9.44
CA ALA A 19 -0.19 -8.92 -10.44
C ALA A 19 -1.35 -9.68 -9.81
N GLN A 20 -1.08 -10.49 -8.78
CA GLN A 20 -2.12 -11.21 -8.03
C GLN A 20 -3.11 -10.25 -7.35
N LEU A 21 -2.62 -9.15 -6.76
CA LEU A 21 -3.49 -8.12 -6.19
C LEU A 21 -4.43 -7.54 -7.25
N ARG A 22 -3.92 -7.24 -8.45
CA ARG A 22 -4.73 -6.71 -9.56
C ARG A 22 -5.79 -7.71 -10.03
N ASP A 23 -5.53 -9.01 -9.98
CA ASP A 23 -6.56 -10.02 -10.27
C ASP A 23 -7.71 -9.97 -9.24
N VAL A 24 -7.39 -9.75 -7.96
CA VAL A 24 -8.38 -9.53 -6.90
C VAL A 24 -9.13 -8.21 -7.11
N LEU A 25 -8.45 -7.12 -7.49
CA LEU A 25 -9.10 -5.83 -7.77
C LEU A 25 -10.14 -5.93 -8.88
N ARG A 26 -9.82 -6.65 -9.98
CA ARG A 26 -10.79 -6.90 -11.06
C ARG A 26 -12.01 -7.67 -10.56
N THR A 27 -11.81 -8.65 -9.70
CA THR A 27 -12.88 -9.47 -9.13
C THR A 27 -13.80 -8.65 -8.21
N GLU A 28 -13.22 -7.70 -7.46
CA GLU A 28 -13.94 -6.79 -6.55
C GLU A 28 -14.49 -5.54 -7.26
N ALA A 29 -14.26 -5.40 -8.58
CA ALA A 29 -14.60 -4.20 -9.37
C ALA A 29 -14.02 -2.90 -8.77
N LEU A 30 -12.75 -2.94 -8.37
CA LEU A 30 -11.97 -1.81 -7.85
C LEU A 30 -10.87 -1.40 -8.84
N ASP A 31 -10.55 -0.11 -8.85
CA ASP A 31 -9.48 0.46 -9.68
C ASP A 31 -8.15 0.59 -8.92
N GLY A 32 -8.18 0.37 -7.60
CA GLY A 32 -6.99 0.34 -6.76
C GLY A 32 -7.26 -0.01 -5.31
N PHE A 33 -6.18 -0.17 -4.54
CA PHE A 33 -6.22 -0.46 -3.12
C PHE A 33 -5.09 0.22 -2.36
N ILE A 34 -5.41 0.74 -1.17
CA ILE A 34 -4.44 1.39 -0.27
C ILE A 34 -3.93 0.36 0.76
N VAL A 35 -2.60 0.26 0.87
CA VAL A 35 -1.91 -0.64 1.79
C VAL A 35 -1.01 0.18 2.72
N PRO A 36 -1.46 0.52 3.94
CA PRO A 36 -0.65 1.28 4.88
C PRO A 36 0.41 0.41 5.57
N ARG A 37 1.46 1.06 6.11
CA ARG A 37 2.33 0.49 7.15
C ARG A 37 1.61 0.61 8.50
N ALA A 38 0.54 -0.15 8.69
CA ALA A 38 -0.22 -0.14 9.94
C ALA A 38 -0.73 -1.54 10.28
N ASP A 39 -0.80 -1.83 11.56
CA ASP A 39 -1.70 -2.84 12.11
C ASP A 39 -2.98 -2.17 12.62
N ALA A 40 -3.95 -2.97 13.07
CA ALA A 40 -5.22 -2.48 13.59
C ALA A 40 -5.10 -1.62 14.87
N HIS A 41 -3.92 -1.61 15.51
CA HIS A 41 -3.65 -0.86 16.73
C HIS A 41 -2.83 0.42 16.49
N GLN A 42 -2.44 0.67 15.23
CA GLN A 42 -1.53 1.76 14.86
C GLN A 42 -0.24 1.73 15.68
N GLY A 43 0.22 0.52 16.00
CA GLY A 43 1.40 0.30 16.83
C GLY A 43 2.69 0.75 16.15
N GLU A 44 3.69 1.11 16.97
CA GLU A 44 5.04 1.37 16.49
C GLU A 44 5.65 0.12 15.81
N TYR A 45 5.29 -1.06 16.32
CA TYR A 45 5.72 -2.37 15.84
C TYR A 45 4.55 -3.11 15.17
N VAL A 46 4.66 -3.32 13.86
CA VAL A 46 3.70 -4.12 13.10
C VAL A 46 4.10 -5.59 13.23
N ALA A 47 3.17 -6.45 13.66
CA ALA A 47 3.38 -7.89 13.72
C ALA A 47 3.69 -8.46 12.33
N ALA A 48 4.42 -9.58 12.25
CA ALA A 48 4.82 -10.17 10.98
C ALA A 48 3.61 -10.46 10.05
N ARG A 49 2.49 -10.91 10.61
CA ARG A 49 1.22 -11.14 9.90
C ARG A 49 0.60 -9.86 9.30
N ASP A 50 0.87 -8.71 9.90
CA ASP A 50 0.30 -7.42 9.51
C ASP A 50 1.26 -6.59 8.65
N ALA A 51 2.48 -7.11 8.37
CA ALA A 51 3.51 -6.46 7.56
C ALA A 51 3.20 -6.45 6.05
N ARG A 52 1.94 -6.16 5.69
CA ARG A 52 1.38 -6.22 4.34
C ARG A 52 2.08 -5.31 3.35
N LEU A 53 2.45 -4.09 3.76
CA LEU A 53 3.22 -3.18 2.90
C LEU A 53 4.58 -3.78 2.53
N ALA A 54 5.30 -4.31 3.52
CA ALA A 54 6.60 -4.92 3.32
C ALA A 54 6.47 -6.19 2.47
N TRP A 55 5.47 -7.02 2.73
CA TRP A 55 5.20 -8.20 1.92
C TRP A 55 4.85 -7.83 0.46
N LEU A 56 3.96 -6.87 0.23
CA LEU A 56 3.57 -6.50 -1.14
C LEU A 56 4.74 -5.88 -1.93
N THR A 57 5.47 -4.96 -1.31
CA THR A 57 6.38 -4.04 -2.03
C THR A 57 7.86 -4.33 -1.81
N GLY A 58 8.20 -5.05 -0.75
CA GLY A 58 9.57 -5.18 -0.24
C GLY A 58 10.01 -4.03 0.67
N PHE A 59 9.25 -2.93 0.78
CA PHE A 59 9.63 -1.78 1.60
C PHE A 59 9.46 -2.05 3.10
N THR A 60 10.56 -1.94 3.87
CA THR A 60 10.58 -2.24 5.32
C THR A 60 10.71 -1.00 6.21
N GLY A 61 10.54 0.20 5.66
CA GLY A 61 10.61 1.44 6.45
C GLY A 61 9.51 1.52 7.52
N SER A 62 9.77 2.28 8.58
CA SER A 62 8.81 2.41 9.69
C SER A 62 7.60 3.29 9.38
N ALA A 63 7.65 4.06 8.28
CA ALA A 63 6.55 4.90 7.83
C ALA A 63 6.45 4.88 6.31
N GLY A 64 5.22 4.71 5.83
CA GLY A 64 4.89 4.72 4.41
C GLY A 64 3.60 3.98 4.12
N PHE A 65 3.17 4.03 2.87
CA PHE A 65 2.01 3.29 2.38
C PHE A 65 2.13 3.08 0.87
N CYS A 66 1.41 2.10 0.34
CA CYS A 66 1.30 1.85 -1.09
C CYS A 66 -0.11 2.18 -1.57
N ALA A 67 -0.22 2.85 -2.71
CA ALA A 67 -1.45 2.91 -3.50
C ALA A 67 -1.22 2.05 -4.76
N ALA A 68 -1.78 0.85 -4.77
CA ALA A 68 -1.69 -0.08 -5.91
C ALA A 68 -2.90 0.11 -6.81
N LEU A 69 -2.70 0.61 -8.04
CA LEU A 69 -3.73 0.79 -9.05
C LEU A 69 -3.61 -0.29 -10.14
N MET A 70 -4.60 -0.32 -11.04
CA MET A 70 -4.63 -1.25 -12.16
C MET A 70 -3.39 -1.16 -13.06
N ASP A 71 -2.92 0.05 -13.36
CA ASP A 71 -1.82 0.26 -14.32
C ASP A 71 -0.50 0.67 -13.65
N CYS A 72 -0.55 1.35 -12.50
CA CYS A 72 0.65 1.80 -11.77
C CYS A 72 0.52 1.52 -10.27
N ALA A 73 1.63 1.64 -9.52
CA ALA A 73 1.61 1.53 -8.07
C ALA A 73 2.61 2.53 -7.46
N GLY A 74 2.15 3.34 -6.51
CA GLY A 74 2.97 4.33 -5.82
C GLY A 74 3.29 3.89 -4.40
N VAL A 75 4.56 3.96 -3.99
CA VAL A 75 5.01 3.73 -2.61
C VAL A 75 5.41 5.06 -1.99
N PHE A 76 4.56 5.57 -1.12
CA PHE A 76 4.67 6.87 -0.48
C PHE A 76 5.52 6.76 0.77
N VAL A 77 6.57 7.56 0.84
CA VAL A 77 7.51 7.56 1.96
C VAL A 77 7.93 8.96 2.34
N ASP A 78 8.26 9.17 3.62
CA ASP A 78 8.84 10.43 4.07
C ASP A 78 10.35 10.54 3.75
N GLY A 79 10.91 11.74 3.99
CA GLY A 79 12.30 12.08 3.70
C GLY A 79 13.34 11.11 4.27
N ARG A 80 13.05 10.40 5.37
CA ARG A 80 13.95 9.42 6.00
C ARG A 80 14.18 8.19 5.12
N TYR A 81 13.22 7.87 4.24
CA TYR A 81 13.15 6.60 3.53
C TYR A 81 13.35 6.70 2.02
N ARG A 82 13.61 7.90 1.47
CA ARG A 82 13.76 8.12 0.01
C ARG A 82 14.85 7.28 -0.65
N VAL A 83 15.95 7.02 0.05
CA VAL A 83 17.03 6.15 -0.45
C VAL A 83 16.65 4.69 -0.29
N GLN A 84 16.10 4.33 0.88
CA GLN A 84 15.72 2.96 1.22
C GLN A 84 14.67 2.41 0.26
N VAL A 85 13.61 3.17 -0.04
CA VAL A 85 12.53 2.71 -0.93
C VAL A 85 13.07 2.35 -2.32
N LYS A 86 14.00 3.14 -2.87
CA LYS A 86 14.62 2.88 -4.19
C LYS A 86 15.46 1.60 -4.23
N GLN A 87 15.92 1.12 -3.08
CA GLN A 87 16.72 -0.10 -2.97
C GLN A 87 15.86 -1.34 -2.66
N GLN A 88 14.66 -1.13 -2.11
CA GLN A 88 13.82 -2.19 -1.55
C GLN A 88 12.56 -2.51 -2.35
N VAL A 89 12.18 -1.66 -3.30
CA VAL A 89 11.04 -1.92 -4.18
C VAL A 89 11.50 -2.19 -5.60
N ASP A 90 10.79 -3.09 -6.29
CA ASP A 90 11.01 -3.31 -7.72
C ASP A 90 10.55 -2.11 -8.54
N SER A 91 11.05 -2.02 -9.77
CA SER A 91 10.65 -1.05 -10.81
C SER A 91 9.15 -0.96 -11.08
N CYS A 92 8.36 -1.99 -10.77
CA CYS A 92 6.90 -1.95 -10.87
C CYS A 92 6.23 -1.01 -9.86
N PHE A 93 6.96 -0.59 -8.82
CA PHE A 93 6.55 0.41 -7.84
C PHE A 93 7.31 1.72 -8.04
N SER A 94 6.57 2.82 -8.08
CA SER A 94 7.13 4.18 -8.14
C SER A 94 7.26 4.75 -6.74
N PRO A 95 8.47 5.09 -6.25
CA PRO A 95 8.62 5.89 -5.04
C PRO A 95 7.93 7.26 -5.18
N VAL A 96 7.16 7.65 -4.18
CA VAL A 96 6.47 8.95 -4.11
C VAL A 96 6.91 9.69 -2.85
N ASP A 97 7.38 10.92 -3.01
CA ASP A 97 7.85 11.75 -1.91
C ASP A 97 6.66 12.32 -1.13
N TRP A 98 6.39 11.76 0.05
CA TRP A 98 5.34 12.20 0.96
C TRP A 98 5.93 13.03 2.10
N PRO A 99 5.25 14.07 2.62
CA PRO A 99 3.96 14.61 2.20
C PRO A 99 4.03 15.67 1.09
N GLU A 100 5.16 15.80 0.38
CA GLU A 100 5.31 16.77 -0.73
C GLU A 100 4.31 16.49 -1.87
N THR A 101 4.09 15.21 -2.18
CA THR A 101 2.99 14.72 -3.01
C THR A 101 1.95 14.08 -2.12
N ASP A 102 0.76 14.70 -2.04
CA ASP A 102 -0.37 14.16 -1.29
C ASP A 102 -0.99 12.96 -2.03
N LEU A 103 -1.51 11.98 -1.28
CA LEU A 103 -2.16 10.80 -1.85
C LEU A 103 -3.35 11.19 -2.75
N SER A 104 -4.16 12.16 -2.35
CA SER A 104 -5.32 12.58 -3.14
C SER A 104 -4.91 13.19 -4.48
N ASP A 105 -3.91 14.07 -4.49
CA ASP A 105 -3.40 14.69 -5.71
C ASP A 105 -2.81 13.65 -6.65
N TRP A 106 -2.05 12.69 -6.11
CA TRP A 106 -1.51 11.58 -6.89
C TRP A 106 -2.62 10.70 -7.48
N LEU A 107 -3.62 10.31 -6.68
CA LEU A 107 -4.74 9.49 -7.16
C LEU A 107 -5.54 10.21 -8.26
N LEU A 108 -5.83 11.50 -8.09
CA LEU A 108 -6.54 12.30 -9.09
C LEU A 108 -5.74 12.45 -10.39
N ALA A 109 -4.41 12.46 -10.32
CA ALA A 109 -3.54 12.47 -11.49
C ALA A 109 -3.48 11.11 -12.20
N GLN A 110 -3.45 10.00 -11.44
CA GLN A 110 -3.38 8.65 -12.01
C GLN A 110 -4.75 8.13 -12.49
N LEU A 111 -5.85 8.62 -11.92
CA LEU A 111 -7.22 8.26 -12.28
C LEU A 111 -8.01 9.50 -12.74
N PRO A 112 -7.66 10.09 -13.90
CA PRO A 112 -8.29 11.33 -14.37
C PRO A 112 -9.78 11.17 -14.68
N GLN A 113 -10.22 9.94 -14.98
CA GLN A 113 -11.64 9.60 -15.21
C GLN A 113 -12.38 9.19 -13.93
N GLY A 114 -11.70 9.24 -12.79
CA GLY A 114 -12.22 8.72 -11.53
C GLY A 114 -12.04 7.20 -11.39
N GLY A 115 -12.59 6.66 -10.31
CA GLY A 115 -12.52 5.22 -10.01
C GLY A 115 -12.89 4.87 -8.58
N LYS A 116 -12.80 3.59 -8.25
CA LYS A 116 -13.07 3.03 -6.92
C LYS A 116 -11.79 2.56 -6.27
N ILE A 117 -11.44 3.15 -5.13
CA ILE A 117 -10.26 2.77 -4.36
C ILE A 117 -10.71 2.05 -3.10
N GLY A 118 -10.32 0.78 -2.99
CA GLY A 118 -10.53 -0.02 -1.80
C GLY A 118 -9.58 0.37 -0.67
N PHE A 119 -10.03 0.22 0.57
CA PHE A 119 -9.20 0.30 1.76
C PHE A 119 -9.71 -0.64 2.84
N ASP A 120 -8.84 -1.02 3.76
CA ASP A 120 -9.22 -1.77 4.97
C ASP A 120 -9.61 -0.78 6.09
N PRO A 121 -10.88 -0.74 6.53
CA PRO A 121 -11.35 0.24 7.51
C PRO A 121 -10.69 0.12 8.88
N TRP A 122 -10.05 -1.01 9.20
CA TRP A 122 -9.33 -1.19 10.46
C TRP A 122 -7.95 -0.54 10.48
N LEU A 123 -7.42 -0.15 9.32
CA LEU A 123 -6.07 0.38 9.18
C LEU A 123 -6.02 1.90 8.98
N HIS A 124 -7.17 2.57 9.06
CA HIS A 124 -7.28 4.01 8.83
C HIS A 124 -8.16 4.66 9.90
N THR A 125 -7.79 5.88 10.31
CA THR A 125 -8.67 6.66 11.18
C THR A 125 -9.83 7.25 10.38
N ILE A 126 -10.95 7.49 11.05
CA ILE A 126 -12.12 8.18 10.46
C ILE A 126 -11.72 9.56 9.93
N ALA A 127 -10.88 10.29 10.67
CA ALA A 127 -10.44 11.64 10.32
C ALA A 127 -9.60 11.66 9.03
N GLU A 128 -8.67 10.71 8.86
CA GLU A 128 -7.88 10.57 7.63
C GLU A 128 -8.77 10.26 6.43
N LEU A 129 -9.72 9.32 6.59
CA LEU A 129 -10.64 8.95 5.51
C LEU A 129 -11.58 10.09 5.13
N GLN A 130 -12.08 10.86 6.10
CA GLN A 130 -12.90 12.05 5.84
C GLN A 130 -12.11 13.08 5.03
N LYS A 131 -10.90 13.42 5.49
CA LYS A 131 -10.03 14.37 4.79
C LYS A 131 -9.70 13.89 3.37
N LEU A 132 -9.43 12.59 3.19
CA LEU A 132 -9.16 12.02 1.88
C LEU A 132 -10.40 12.10 0.98
N ARG A 133 -11.59 11.75 1.48
CA ARG A 133 -12.87 11.87 0.74
C ARG A 133 -13.13 13.31 0.30
N ASP A 134 -12.94 14.29 1.19
CA ASP A 134 -13.17 15.69 0.88
C ASP A 134 -12.30 16.18 -0.28
N LYS A 135 -11.03 15.75 -0.33
CA LYS A 135 -10.10 16.11 -1.40
C LYS A 135 -10.40 15.39 -2.72
N LEU A 136 -10.77 14.11 -2.66
CA LEU A 136 -11.12 13.32 -3.84
C LEU A 136 -12.45 13.78 -4.47
N GLY A 137 -13.36 14.27 -3.65
CA GLY A 137 -14.71 14.65 -4.04
C GLY A 137 -15.47 13.49 -4.68
N ASN A 138 -16.25 13.78 -5.71
CA ASN A 138 -17.03 12.76 -6.42
C ASN A 138 -16.26 12.05 -7.54
N ARG A 139 -14.96 12.33 -7.72
CA ARG A 139 -14.16 11.71 -8.77
C ARG A 139 -13.72 10.30 -8.38
N ILE A 140 -13.32 10.10 -7.14
CA ILE A 140 -12.82 8.81 -6.66
C ILE A 140 -13.63 8.37 -5.44
N GLU A 141 -14.26 7.21 -5.54
CA GLU A 141 -15.02 6.59 -4.46
C GLU A 141 -14.09 5.76 -3.57
N LEU A 142 -14.10 6.02 -2.26
CA LEU A 142 -13.41 5.16 -1.28
C LEU A 142 -14.34 4.06 -0.79
N VAL A 143 -13.99 2.82 -1.13
CA VAL A 143 -14.78 1.61 -0.82
C VAL A 143 -14.14 0.87 0.36
N ALA A 144 -14.88 0.74 1.46
CA ALA A 144 -14.42 -0.05 2.61
C ALA A 144 -14.54 -1.54 2.29
N ILE A 145 -13.45 -2.30 2.48
CA ILE A 145 -13.40 -3.74 2.22
C ILE A 145 -13.39 -4.51 3.54
N SER A 146 -14.26 -5.51 3.67
CA SER A 146 -14.42 -6.28 4.91
C SER A 146 -13.25 -7.21 5.24
N HIS A 147 -12.50 -7.64 4.22
CA HIS A 147 -11.32 -8.50 4.36
C HIS A 147 -10.17 -7.92 3.55
N ASN A 148 -9.00 -7.76 4.17
CA ASN A 148 -7.85 -7.18 3.51
C ASN A 148 -7.49 -7.95 2.22
N LEU A 149 -7.32 -7.24 1.11
CA LEU A 149 -7.08 -7.89 -0.19
C LEU A 149 -5.69 -8.53 -0.26
N ILE A 150 -4.74 -8.08 0.55
CA ILE A 150 -3.40 -8.68 0.65
C ILE A 150 -3.49 -10.08 1.27
N ASP A 151 -4.32 -10.26 2.29
CA ASP A 151 -4.47 -11.56 2.98
C ASP A 151 -5.02 -12.64 2.04
N ARG A 152 -5.74 -12.24 0.99
CA ARG A 152 -6.28 -13.18 -0.03
C ARG A 152 -5.22 -13.73 -0.97
N ILE A 153 -4.08 -13.03 -1.10
CA ILE A 153 -2.97 -13.41 -1.98
C ILE A 153 -1.73 -13.84 -1.19
N TRP A 154 -1.73 -13.67 0.13
CA TRP A 154 -0.64 -14.04 1.03
C TRP A 154 -0.85 -15.46 1.58
N GLY A 155 -0.56 -16.47 0.75
CA GLY A 155 -0.81 -17.88 1.10
C GLY A 155 0.02 -18.43 2.27
N ASP A 156 1.20 -17.88 2.53
CA ASP A 156 2.12 -18.25 3.62
C ASP A 156 2.15 -17.19 4.74
N GLN A 157 1.02 -16.52 4.96
CA GLN A 157 0.91 -15.48 5.99
C GLN A 157 1.30 -16.02 7.39
N PRO A 158 2.17 -15.33 8.13
CA PRO A 158 2.48 -15.69 9.50
C PRO A 158 1.22 -15.76 10.40
N PRO A 159 1.20 -16.62 11.42
CA PRO A 159 0.07 -16.74 12.34
C PRO A 159 -0.22 -15.45 13.12
#